data_AF-A0A954V8L3-F1
#
_entry.id   AF-A0A954V8L3-F1
#
_cell.length_a   1.000
_cell.length_b   1.000
_cell.length_c   1.000
_cell.angle_alpha   90.00
_cell.angle_beta   90.00
_cell.angle_gamma   90.00
#
_symmetry.space_group_name_H-M   'P 1'
#
loop_
_entity.id
_entity.type
_entity.pdbx_description
1 polymer ?
#
loop_
_entity_poly.entity_id
_entity_poly.type
_entity_poly.pdbx_seq_one_letter_code
_entity_poly.pdbx_strand_id
1 'polypeptide(L)'
;NANITSNSFTAISAGGRGTLAGRLNVNFSGVTPTPGTSWTLVDAATMSGNFSSVNISGSSGLQPWQTYIVETVPGGAGSQAKLALVERLLLTVNRDTGAASISNPGGSAIPADGYIIHSASGSLTPSGLNSLDEQGIDGDSWKEIGMQTANNIAELRPVGQSTVATGANFAIGNIYSPAVAPLGQEVDDFTFTYTDTSGASVRGQVQFTGSKTWNNVVVVIDPNTGQAVMQNQSTHAVTIDGYTLTSAGGSITPASWSSLQDQGTSGGAWFETLSNSNQLGELQRSGTTTLASKQIVDMGTIFSTAGAKDLKFQFLLDGTAVGFNGVVVYGDLPSASLAGDYNGNGSVDAADYTVWKDNFGSTSALDADGNGNGTVDAADYTIWKDNFGNIAGAAANVASVPEPSSIAIALLSLLFGYRLRCQRR
;
A
#
# COMPACT_ATOMS: atom_id res chain seq x y z
N ASN A 1 -15.41 -28.37 1.82
CA ASN A 1 -16.23 -27.23 1.37
C ASN A 1 -17.51 -27.20 2.18
N ALA A 2 -17.95 -26.03 2.63
CA ALA A 2 -19.21 -25.81 3.34
C ALA A 2 -20.04 -24.76 2.59
N ASN A 3 -21.24 -25.09 2.16
CA ASN A 3 -22.17 -24.15 1.53
C ASN A 3 -23.26 -23.79 2.53
N ILE A 4 -23.19 -22.58 3.09
CA ILE A 4 -24.08 -22.12 4.15
C ILE A 4 -25.16 -21.25 3.51
N THR A 5 -26.39 -21.77 3.51
CA THR A 5 -27.56 -21.11 2.91
C THR A 5 -28.62 -20.66 3.91
N SER A 6 -28.43 -20.96 5.20
CA SER A 6 -29.28 -20.47 6.29
C SER A 6 -28.49 -20.33 7.60
N ASN A 7 -29.14 -19.84 8.66
CA ASN A 7 -28.58 -19.86 10.02
C ASN A 7 -28.44 -21.27 10.60
N SER A 8 -28.97 -22.28 9.92
CA SER A 8 -28.75 -23.69 10.22
C SER A 8 -27.85 -24.33 9.16
N PHE A 9 -26.89 -25.14 9.60
CA PHE A 9 -26.03 -25.92 8.72
C PHE A 9 -26.05 -27.38 9.18
N THR A 10 -26.21 -28.31 8.24
CA THR A 10 -26.21 -29.74 8.57
C THR A 10 -24.77 -30.18 8.74
N ALA A 11 -24.39 -30.46 9.99
CA ALA A 11 -23.04 -30.93 10.31
C ALA A 11 -22.75 -32.30 9.67
N ILE A 12 -21.48 -32.51 9.29
CA ILE A 12 -20.98 -33.85 9.01
C ILE A 12 -20.84 -34.58 10.35
N SER A 13 -21.52 -35.70 10.52
CA SER A 13 -21.44 -36.50 11.75
C SER A 13 -20.54 -37.72 11.59
N ALA A 14 -19.68 -37.97 12.59
CA ALA A 14 -18.85 -39.15 12.68
C ALA A 14 -19.02 -39.82 14.06
N GLY A 15 -19.39 -41.11 14.09
CA GLY A 15 -19.59 -41.83 15.36
C GLY A 15 -18.31 -42.09 16.17
N GLY A 16 -17.13 -41.76 15.63
CA GLY A 16 -15.82 -41.96 16.25
C GLY A 16 -15.00 -40.68 16.31
N ARG A 17 -13.70 -40.78 15.99
CA ARG A 17 -12.79 -39.63 15.96
C ARG A 17 -12.90 -38.84 14.65
N GLY A 18 -13.07 -37.53 14.75
CA GLY A 18 -12.91 -36.57 13.67
C GLY A 18 -11.51 -35.95 13.68
N THR A 19 -10.90 -35.79 12.51
CA THR A 19 -9.62 -35.09 12.35
C THR A 19 -9.78 -33.95 11.35
N LEU A 20 -9.55 -32.72 11.80
CA LEU A 20 -9.56 -31.52 10.95
C LEU A 20 -8.16 -31.30 10.38
N ALA A 21 -8.08 -31.10 9.06
CA ALA A 21 -6.85 -30.82 8.35
C ALA A 21 -7.14 -30.11 7.02
N GLY A 22 -6.11 -29.51 6.42
CA GLY A 22 -6.20 -28.87 5.12
C GLY A 22 -7.00 -27.56 5.13
N ARG A 23 -7.45 -27.13 3.95
CA ARG A 23 -8.14 -25.86 3.74
C ARG A 23 -9.64 -26.03 3.81
N LEU A 24 -10.31 -25.22 4.63
CA LEU A 24 -11.76 -25.07 4.62
C LEU A 24 -12.16 -23.95 3.66
N ASN A 25 -13.01 -24.26 2.67
CA ASN A 25 -13.68 -23.24 1.86
C ASN A 25 -15.15 -23.17 2.28
N VAL A 26 -15.61 -21.99 2.65
CA VAL A 26 -16.98 -21.69 3.04
C VAL A 26 -17.57 -20.72 2.01
N ASN A 27 -18.77 -21.02 1.55
CA ASN A 27 -19.54 -20.14 0.68
C ASN A 27 -20.87 -19.79 1.36
N PHE A 28 -21.10 -18.52 1.62
CA PHE A 28 -22.37 -18.00 2.10
C PHE A 28 -23.25 -17.60 0.92
N SER A 29 -24.51 -18.03 0.93
CA SER A 29 -25.49 -17.66 -0.10
C SER A 29 -26.84 -17.40 0.56
N GLY A 30 -27.39 -16.20 0.40
CA GLY A 30 -28.67 -15.82 1.02
C GLY A 30 -28.62 -15.65 2.55
N VAL A 31 -27.43 -15.65 3.14
CA VAL A 31 -27.21 -15.40 4.57
C VAL A 31 -26.18 -14.28 4.72
N THR A 32 -26.46 -13.36 5.62
CA THR A 32 -25.51 -12.32 6.05
C THR A 32 -25.14 -12.60 7.52
N PRO A 33 -23.98 -13.22 7.77
CA PRO A 33 -23.49 -13.45 9.12
C PRO A 33 -23.40 -12.16 9.94
N THR A 34 -23.83 -12.21 11.20
CA THR A 34 -23.62 -11.15 12.18
C THR A 34 -22.69 -11.66 13.30
N PRO A 35 -21.93 -10.79 13.99
CA PRO A 35 -21.15 -11.21 15.15
C PRO A 35 -21.95 -12.09 16.13
N GLY A 36 -21.32 -13.15 16.61
CA GLY A 36 -21.95 -14.14 17.50
C GLY A 36 -22.71 -15.27 16.78
N THR A 37 -22.91 -15.18 15.46
CA THR A 37 -23.44 -16.31 14.68
C THR A 37 -22.41 -17.43 14.54
N SER A 38 -22.87 -18.68 14.66
CA SER A 38 -22.02 -19.86 14.47
C SER A 38 -22.74 -21.01 13.77
N TRP A 39 -21.97 -21.86 13.09
CA TRP A 39 -22.44 -23.03 12.36
C TRP A 39 -21.60 -24.25 12.71
N THR A 40 -22.25 -25.33 13.17
CA THR A 40 -21.57 -26.61 13.41
C THR A 40 -21.23 -27.27 12.09
N LEU A 41 -19.95 -27.33 11.75
CA LEU A 41 -19.45 -27.95 10.53
C LEU A 41 -19.32 -29.47 10.66
N VAL A 42 -18.81 -29.94 11.80
CA VAL A 42 -18.51 -31.34 12.09
C VAL A 42 -18.92 -31.68 13.52
N ASP A 43 -19.50 -32.85 13.71
CA ASP A 43 -19.88 -33.43 15.00
C ASP A 43 -19.27 -34.83 15.13
N ALA A 44 -18.45 -35.06 16.16
CA ALA A 44 -17.74 -36.31 16.37
C ALA A 44 -17.62 -36.67 17.86
N ALA A 45 -17.41 -37.94 18.19
CA ALA A 45 -17.20 -38.35 19.58
C ALA A 45 -15.94 -37.70 20.18
N THR A 46 -14.89 -37.53 19.37
CA THR A 46 -13.68 -36.75 19.71
C THR A 46 -13.18 -36.01 18.48
N MET A 47 -12.54 -34.86 18.68
CA MET A 47 -11.97 -34.03 17.60
C MET A 47 -10.46 -33.85 17.80
N SER A 48 -9.71 -33.78 16.71
CA SER A 48 -8.29 -33.42 16.73
C SER A 48 -7.88 -32.65 15.48
N GLY A 49 -6.77 -31.91 15.54
CA GLY A 49 -6.27 -31.13 14.42
C GLY A 49 -7.03 -29.83 14.19
N ASN A 50 -6.62 -29.07 13.19
CA ASN A 50 -7.19 -27.79 12.79
C ASN A 50 -7.14 -27.65 11.26
N PHE A 51 -8.02 -26.84 10.68
CA PHE A 51 -7.83 -26.39 9.30
C PHE A 51 -6.59 -25.50 9.22
N SER A 52 -5.77 -25.68 8.19
CA SER A 52 -4.58 -24.85 7.93
C SER A 52 -4.95 -23.46 7.41
N SER A 53 -6.14 -23.31 6.82
CA SER A 53 -6.70 -22.03 6.40
C SER A 53 -8.21 -22.12 6.24
N VAL A 54 -8.89 -20.99 6.42
CA VAL A 54 -10.33 -20.84 6.18
C VAL A 54 -10.50 -19.77 5.12
N ASN A 55 -11.23 -20.08 4.06
CA ASN A 55 -11.52 -19.16 2.97
C ASN A 55 -13.01 -18.97 2.90
N ILE A 56 -13.43 -17.71 2.97
CA ILE A 56 -14.83 -17.33 2.97
C ILE A 56 -15.14 -16.62 1.66
N SER A 57 -16.25 -17.00 1.05
CA SER A 57 -16.80 -16.38 -0.15
C SER A 57 -18.29 -16.11 0.08
N GLY A 58 -18.84 -15.12 -0.61
CA GLY A 58 -20.24 -14.75 -0.49
C GLY A 58 -20.62 -14.03 0.81
N SER A 59 -19.67 -13.79 1.72
CA SER A 59 -19.84 -12.85 2.84
C SER A 59 -19.29 -11.48 2.44
N SER A 60 -20.15 -10.47 2.32
CA SER A 60 -19.74 -9.08 2.07
C SER A 60 -19.62 -8.29 3.37
N GLY A 61 -18.65 -7.38 3.45
CA GLY A 61 -18.67 -6.28 4.43
C GLY A 61 -18.27 -6.62 5.86
N LEU A 62 -17.33 -7.57 6.06
CA LEU A 62 -16.69 -7.72 7.36
C LEU A 62 -16.06 -6.40 7.78
N GLN A 63 -16.32 -6.00 9.01
CA GLN A 63 -15.61 -4.87 9.60
C GLN A 63 -14.15 -5.26 9.91
N PRO A 64 -13.19 -4.31 9.96
CA PRO A 64 -11.78 -4.62 10.17
C PRO A 64 -11.45 -5.42 11.45
N TRP A 65 -12.32 -5.38 12.46
CA TRP A 65 -12.18 -6.11 13.72
C TRP A 65 -12.92 -7.47 13.75
N GLN A 66 -13.63 -7.81 12.68
CA GLN A 66 -14.41 -9.04 12.59
C GLN A 66 -13.65 -10.12 11.84
N THR A 67 -13.71 -11.35 12.34
CA THR A 67 -13.02 -12.47 11.70
C THR A 67 -13.78 -13.78 11.89
N TYR A 68 -13.60 -14.71 10.94
CA TYR A 68 -14.13 -16.05 11.09
C TYR A 68 -13.09 -16.96 11.74
N ILE A 69 -13.51 -17.67 12.78
CA ILE A 69 -12.71 -18.71 13.41
C ILE A 69 -13.39 -20.06 13.29
N VAL A 70 -12.59 -21.12 13.31
CA VAL A 70 -13.09 -22.46 13.58
C VAL A 70 -12.64 -22.87 14.96
N GLU A 71 -13.60 -23.09 15.85
CA GLU A 71 -13.36 -23.53 17.21
C GLU A 71 -13.87 -24.96 17.41
N THR A 72 -13.18 -25.72 18.25
CA THR A 72 -13.64 -27.03 18.71
C THR A 72 -14.22 -26.87 20.10
N VAL A 73 -15.51 -27.15 20.25
CA VAL A 73 -16.24 -27.04 21.51
C VAL A 73 -16.85 -28.39 21.91
N PRO A 74 -17.02 -28.69 23.21
CA PRO A 74 -17.83 -29.83 23.63
C PRO A 74 -19.28 -29.69 23.14
N GLY A 75 -19.88 -30.80 22.68
CA GLY A 75 -21.27 -30.80 22.22
C GLY A 75 -21.60 -32.00 21.33
N GLY A 76 -22.89 -32.19 21.03
CA GLY A 76 -23.34 -33.24 20.11
C GLY A 76 -22.94 -34.64 20.56
N ALA A 77 -22.29 -35.40 19.67
CA ALA A 77 -21.75 -36.74 19.95
C ALA A 77 -20.54 -36.73 20.90
N GLY A 78 -19.94 -35.56 21.16
CA GLY A 78 -18.87 -35.35 22.12
C GLY A 78 -18.11 -34.05 21.86
N SER A 79 -17.73 -33.80 20.62
CA SER A 79 -16.98 -32.61 20.17
C SER A 79 -17.53 -32.08 18.85
N GLN A 80 -17.70 -30.75 18.76
CA GLN A 80 -18.20 -30.06 17.58
C GLN A 80 -17.19 -29.03 17.07
N ALA A 81 -16.96 -29.00 15.76
CA ALA A 81 -16.17 -27.97 15.09
C ALA A 81 -17.13 -26.91 14.57
N LYS A 82 -17.06 -25.69 15.08
CA LYS A 82 -17.95 -24.59 14.74
C LYS A 82 -17.20 -23.51 13.98
N LEU A 83 -17.77 -23.07 12.86
CA LEU A 83 -17.41 -21.80 12.24
C LEU A 83 -18.14 -20.70 12.98
N ALA A 84 -17.43 -19.70 13.51
CA ALA A 84 -18.04 -18.56 14.20
C ALA A 84 -17.52 -17.24 13.63
N LEU A 85 -18.42 -16.27 13.47
CA LEU A 85 -18.05 -14.87 13.22
C LEU A 85 -17.86 -14.17 14.56
N VAL A 86 -16.63 -13.75 14.85
CA VAL A 86 -16.25 -13.14 16.14
C VAL A 86 -15.69 -11.74 15.95
N GLU A 87 -15.76 -10.95 17.02
CA GLU A 87 -15.10 -9.65 17.14
C GLU A 87 -13.80 -9.81 17.93
N ARG A 88 -12.77 -9.06 17.53
CA ARG A 88 -11.44 -9.06 18.15
C ARG A 88 -10.99 -7.63 18.42
N LEU A 89 -10.01 -7.47 19.29
CA LEU A 89 -9.29 -6.20 19.38
C LEU A 89 -8.63 -5.88 18.05
N LEU A 90 -8.64 -4.59 17.69
CA LEU A 90 -8.07 -4.06 16.46
C LEU A 90 -6.87 -3.18 16.78
N LEU A 91 -5.72 -3.54 16.20
CA LEU A 91 -4.56 -2.66 16.09
C LEU A 91 -4.68 -1.87 14.80
N THR A 92 -4.86 -0.55 14.90
CA THR A 92 -4.82 0.36 13.75
C THR A 92 -3.46 1.01 13.69
N VAL A 93 -2.84 1.09 12.50
CA VAL A 93 -1.51 1.68 12.29
C VAL A 93 -1.57 2.64 11.11
N ASN A 94 -1.27 3.92 11.33
CA ASN A 94 -1.17 4.91 10.25
C ASN A 94 0.24 4.90 9.65
N ARG A 95 0.33 4.61 8.34
CA ARG A 95 1.61 4.57 7.62
C ARG A 95 2.30 5.93 7.52
N ASP A 96 1.52 7.01 7.41
CA ASP A 96 2.03 8.34 7.13
C ASP A 96 2.61 8.98 8.40
N THR A 97 2.01 8.73 9.55
CA THR A 97 2.41 9.32 10.84
C THR A 97 3.14 8.36 11.77
N GLY A 98 3.09 7.05 11.49
CA GLY A 98 3.57 6.00 12.38
C GLY A 98 2.68 5.74 13.60
N ALA A 99 1.61 6.52 13.79
CA ALA A 99 0.72 6.44 14.94
C ALA A 99 -0.06 5.12 14.96
N ALA A 100 -0.17 4.48 16.12
CA ALA A 100 -0.96 3.28 16.29
C ALA A 100 -1.91 3.35 17.48
N SER A 101 -2.99 2.56 17.42
CA SER A 101 -3.91 2.39 18.54
C SER A 101 -4.46 0.98 18.65
N ILE A 102 -4.67 0.53 19.89
CA ILE A 102 -5.41 -0.70 20.19
C ILE A 102 -6.83 -0.31 20.57
N SER A 103 -7.81 -0.86 19.86
CA SER A 103 -9.21 -0.50 20.05
C SER A 103 -10.13 -1.70 20.13
N ASN A 104 -11.29 -1.50 20.77
CA ASN A 104 -12.43 -2.40 20.70
C ASN A 104 -13.62 -1.69 20.03
N PRO A 105 -13.68 -1.65 18.70
CA PRO A 105 -14.82 -1.10 17.96
C PRO A 105 -16.07 -2.00 17.98
N GLY A 106 -15.99 -3.21 18.56
CA GLY A 106 -17.06 -4.19 18.59
C GLY A 106 -18.17 -3.89 19.59
N GLY A 107 -19.24 -4.68 19.52
CA GLY A 107 -20.46 -4.49 20.33
C GLY A 107 -20.36 -5.00 21.77
N SER A 108 -19.30 -5.72 22.12
CA SER A 108 -19.10 -6.32 23.46
C SER A 108 -17.72 -6.00 24.00
N ALA A 109 -17.62 -5.90 25.33
CA ALA A 109 -16.33 -5.74 26.01
C ALA A 109 -15.46 -7.00 25.84
N ILE A 110 -14.15 -6.82 25.64
CA ILE A 110 -13.22 -7.92 25.37
C ILE A 110 -12.21 -8.02 26.52
N PRO A 111 -12.15 -9.16 27.25
CA PRO A 111 -11.14 -9.39 28.27
C PRO A 111 -9.75 -9.45 27.64
N ALA A 112 -8.78 -8.72 28.21
CA ALA A 112 -7.40 -8.73 27.75
C ALA A 112 -6.46 -8.34 28.89
N ASP A 113 -5.56 -9.24 29.28
CA ASP A 113 -4.54 -9.04 30.34
C ASP A 113 -3.12 -8.95 29.77
N GLY A 114 -2.97 -8.89 28.44
CA GLY A 114 -1.67 -8.75 27.81
C GLY A 114 -1.80 -8.54 26.32
N TYR A 115 -0.78 -7.97 25.69
CA TYR A 115 -0.68 -7.92 24.25
C TYR A 115 0.76 -8.00 23.74
N ILE A 116 0.89 -8.47 22.51
CA ILE A 116 2.14 -8.52 21.76
C ILE A 116 1.86 -8.01 20.35
N ILE A 117 2.68 -7.06 19.89
CA ILE A 117 2.78 -6.61 18.52
C ILE A 117 4.13 -7.06 17.99
N HIS A 118 4.13 -7.84 16.91
CA HIS A 118 5.34 -8.36 16.31
C HIS A 118 5.45 -7.96 14.84
N SER A 119 6.65 -7.54 14.43
CA SER A 119 7.03 -7.25 13.05
C SER A 119 8.22 -8.14 12.69
N ALA A 120 8.09 -8.94 11.63
CA ALA A 120 9.17 -9.75 11.11
C ALA A 120 10.21 -8.90 10.36
N SER A 121 9.80 -7.79 9.74
CA SER A 121 10.65 -6.83 9.01
C SER A 121 11.41 -5.90 9.93
N GLY A 122 11.07 -5.82 11.22
CA GLY A 122 11.74 -4.93 12.15
C GLY A 122 11.24 -3.49 12.03
N SER A 123 9.95 -3.29 11.78
CA SER A 123 9.36 -1.96 11.50
C SER A 123 8.78 -1.27 12.75
N LEU A 124 8.99 -1.82 13.95
CA LEU A 124 8.56 -1.20 15.21
C LEU A 124 9.56 -0.16 15.72
N THR A 125 9.08 0.87 16.40
CA THR A 125 9.89 1.91 17.06
C THR A 125 9.57 1.95 18.54
N PRO A 126 10.30 1.21 19.39
CA PRO A 126 10.08 1.18 20.83
C PRO A 126 10.09 2.55 21.52
N SER A 127 10.94 3.48 21.06
CA SER A 127 11.02 4.82 21.62
C SER A 127 9.80 5.70 21.33
N GLY A 128 8.94 5.29 20.40
CA GLY A 128 7.68 5.96 20.08
C GLY A 128 6.47 5.36 20.79
N LEU A 129 6.67 4.33 21.62
CA LEU A 129 5.62 3.70 22.41
C LEU A 129 5.12 4.67 23.49
N ASN A 130 3.80 4.77 23.60
CA ASN A 130 3.10 5.34 24.75
C ASN A 130 2.32 4.18 25.38
N SER A 131 2.95 3.44 26.28
CA SER A 131 2.45 2.16 26.77
C SER A 131 1.15 2.30 27.59
N LEU A 132 0.42 1.21 27.80
CA LEU A 132 -0.76 1.22 28.69
C LEU A 132 -0.33 1.46 30.15
N ASP A 133 0.87 1.03 30.53
CA ASP A 133 1.49 1.39 31.81
C ASP A 133 1.70 2.91 31.92
N GLU A 134 2.32 3.54 30.92
CA GLU A 134 2.56 5.00 30.91
C GLU A 134 1.27 5.82 30.88
N GLN A 135 0.21 5.28 30.27
CA GLN A 135 -1.13 5.86 30.26
C GLN A 135 -1.90 5.65 31.58
N GLY A 136 -1.35 4.87 32.51
CA GLY A 136 -1.96 4.53 33.79
C GLY A 136 -3.26 3.75 33.70
N ILE A 137 -3.42 2.96 32.64
CA ILE A 137 -4.59 2.11 32.44
C ILE A 137 -4.70 1.08 33.58
N ASP A 138 -5.91 0.88 34.08
CA ASP A 138 -6.21 0.01 35.22
C ASP A 138 -5.37 0.31 36.48
N GLY A 139 -4.96 1.57 36.67
CA GLY A 139 -4.17 2.01 37.81
C GLY A 139 -2.75 1.46 37.79
N ASP A 140 -2.02 1.69 36.70
CA ASP A 140 -0.60 1.32 36.50
C ASP A 140 -0.31 -0.19 36.67
N SER A 141 -1.33 -1.02 36.41
CA SER A 141 -1.23 -2.47 36.56
C SER A 141 -0.56 -3.16 35.37
N TRP A 142 -0.51 -2.48 34.22
CA TRP A 142 0.17 -2.96 33.02
C TRP A 142 1.67 -2.79 33.18
N LYS A 143 2.45 -3.68 32.56
CA LYS A 143 3.91 -3.61 32.53
C LYS A 143 4.42 -4.07 31.19
N GLU A 144 5.39 -3.35 30.65
CA GLU A 144 6.20 -3.81 29.53
C GLU A 144 6.89 -5.13 29.88
N ILE A 145 6.80 -6.11 28.99
CA ILE A 145 7.42 -7.43 29.17
C ILE A 145 8.37 -7.75 28.02
N GLY A 146 9.49 -8.39 28.38
CA GLY A 146 10.57 -8.66 27.44
C GLY A 146 11.32 -7.39 27.04
N MET A 147 12.20 -7.52 26.05
CA MET A 147 12.88 -6.37 25.47
C MET A 147 11.99 -5.77 24.38
N GLN A 148 11.68 -4.48 24.50
CA GLN A 148 11.06 -3.72 23.42
C GLN A 148 12.09 -3.54 22.31
N THR A 149 11.78 -4.02 21.12
CA THR A 149 12.71 -4.04 19.97
C THR A 149 11.97 -3.66 18.70
N ALA A 150 12.72 -3.46 17.61
CA ALA A 150 12.13 -3.22 16.30
C ALA A 150 11.26 -4.38 15.79
N ASN A 151 11.37 -5.57 16.38
CA ASN A 151 10.58 -6.73 16.03
C ASN A 151 9.46 -7.06 17.01
N ASN A 152 9.47 -6.49 18.21
CA ASN A 152 8.53 -6.89 19.26
C ASN A 152 8.26 -5.75 20.22
N ILE A 153 6.97 -5.44 20.40
CA ILE A 153 6.46 -4.65 21.52
C ILE A 153 5.46 -5.49 22.29
N ALA A 154 5.55 -5.51 23.62
CA ALA A 154 4.66 -6.30 24.44
C ALA A 154 4.43 -5.72 25.83
N GLU A 155 3.19 -5.85 26.31
CA GLU A 155 2.80 -5.58 27.69
C GLU A 155 1.97 -6.72 28.27
N LEU A 156 2.03 -6.86 29.58
CA LEU A 156 1.24 -7.79 30.35
C LEU A 156 0.76 -7.09 31.62
N ARG A 157 -0.47 -7.38 32.01
CA ARG A 157 -0.99 -7.13 33.34
C ARG A 157 -0.78 -8.37 34.20
N PRO A 158 0.18 -8.37 35.16
CA PRO A 158 0.53 -9.60 35.89
C PRO A 158 -0.49 -9.98 36.97
N VAL A 159 -1.29 -9.01 37.45
CA VAL A 159 -2.25 -9.19 38.55
C VAL A 159 -3.57 -8.49 38.22
N GLY A 160 -4.67 -9.15 38.55
CA GLY A 160 -6.02 -8.66 38.27
C GLY A 160 -6.51 -9.09 36.89
N GLN A 161 -7.73 -8.67 36.54
CA GLN A 161 -8.37 -8.92 35.25
C GLN A 161 -8.77 -7.60 34.62
N SER A 162 -8.34 -7.36 33.40
CA SER A 162 -8.65 -6.18 32.60
C SER A 162 -9.65 -6.53 31.51
N THR A 163 -10.36 -5.51 31.05
CA THR A 163 -11.35 -5.63 30.01
C THR A 163 -11.34 -4.35 29.18
N VAL A 164 -11.16 -4.50 27.89
CA VAL A 164 -11.26 -3.41 26.94
C VAL A 164 -12.74 -3.16 26.64
N ALA A 165 -13.28 -2.09 27.19
CA ALA A 165 -14.67 -1.71 27.01
C ALA A 165 -15.03 -1.45 25.52
N THR A 166 -16.30 -1.62 25.17
CA THR A 166 -16.83 -1.24 23.86
C THR A 166 -16.52 0.23 23.57
N GLY A 167 -15.97 0.50 22.39
CA GLY A 167 -15.58 1.84 21.94
C GLY A 167 -14.26 2.35 22.55
N ALA A 168 -13.60 1.59 23.42
CA ALA A 168 -12.29 1.98 23.95
C ALA A 168 -11.25 2.03 22.82
N ASN A 169 -10.37 3.03 22.89
CA ASN A 169 -9.28 3.24 21.95
C ASN A 169 -8.07 3.80 22.71
N PHE A 170 -7.00 3.01 22.79
CA PHE A 170 -5.76 3.37 23.45
C PHE A 170 -4.74 3.75 22.38
N ALA A 171 -4.33 5.03 22.35
CA ALA A 171 -3.29 5.50 21.46
C ALA A 171 -1.92 5.09 22.03
N ILE A 172 -1.29 4.09 21.39
CA ILE A 172 -0.03 3.52 21.87
C ILE A 172 1.21 4.20 21.27
N GLY A 173 1.03 5.40 20.72
CA GLY A 173 2.10 6.24 20.20
C GLY A 173 2.51 5.93 18.76
N ASN A 174 3.65 6.48 18.35
CA ASN A 174 4.18 6.38 16.98
C ASN A 174 5.14 5.20 16.88
N ILE A 175 4.59 3.99 16.88
CA ILE A 175 5.36 2.75 16.94
C ILE A 175 5.73 2.18 15.58
N TYR A 176 5.25 2.74 14.47
CA TYR A 176 5.57 2.26 13.13
C TYR A 176 6.56 3.18 12.43
N SER A 177 7.77 2.66 12.18
CA SER A 177 8.79 3.32 11.37
C SER A 177 9.60 2.23 10.66
N PRO A 178 9.22 1.85 9.44
CA PRO A 178 9.97 0.84 8.71
C PRO A 178 11.35 1.38 8.38
N ALA A 179 12.39 0.64 8.81
CA ALA A 179 13.75 0.90 8.36
C ALA A 179 13.86 0.75 6.84
N VAL A 180 14.96 1.25 6.28
CA VAL A 180 15.32 0.99 4.88
C VAL A 180 15.41 -0.52 4.66
N ALA A 181 14.39 -1.08 4.02
CA ALA A 181 14.30 -2.49 3.75
C ALA A 181 14.90 -2.80 2.36
N PRO A 182 15.49 -3.99 2.16
CA PRO A 182 15.75 -4.53 0.82
C PRO A 182 14.54 -4.37 -0.11
N LEU A 183 14.83 -4.03 -1.37
CA LEU A 183 13.80 -3.92 -2.41
C LEU A 183 12.91 -5.18 -2.40
N GLY A 184 11.60 -4.98 -2.51
CA GLY A 184 10.56 -6.00 -2.50
C GLY A 184 10.14 -6.51 -1.11
N GLN A 185 10.81 -6.12 -0.03
CA GLN A 185 10.39 -6.53 1.31
C GLN A 185 9.13 -5.77 1.75
N GLU A 186 8.09 -6.53 2.13
CA GLU A 186 6.87 -5.98 2.72
C GLU A 186 7.13 -5.58 4.19
N VAL A 187 6.69 -4.37 4.55
CA VAL A 187 6.89 -3.79 5.88
C VAL A 187 5.57 -3.59 6.65
N ASP A 188 4.43 -3.73 5.99
CA ASP A 188 3.10 -3.77 6.61
C ASP A 188 2.82 -5.16 7.20
N ASP A 189 3.67 -5.60 8.12
CA ASP A 189 3.79 -7.01 8.49
C ASP A 189 3.39 -7.29 9.95
N PHE A 190 2.79 -6.31 10.61
CA PHE A 190 2.44 -6.42 12.02
C PHE A 190 1.48 -7.60 12.26
N THR A 191 1.81 -8.37 13.28
CA THR A 191 0.90 -9.32 13.90
C THR A 191 0.56 -8.83 15.29
N PHE A 192 -0.70 -8.98 15.67
CA PHE A 192 -1.21 -8.53 16.96
C PHE A 192 -1.90 -9.69 17.66
N THR A 193 -1.45 -9.98 18.87
CA THR A 193 -2.07 -10.98 19.76
C THR A 193 -2.32 -10.35 21.12
N TYR A 194 -3.40 -10.76 21.77
CA TYR A 194 -3.69 -10.40 23.15
C TYR A 194 -3.97 -11.66 23.97
N THR A 195 -3.73 -11.59 25.27
CA THR A 195 -3.98 -12.68 26.20
C THR A 195 -5.30 -12.41 26.90
N ASP A 196 -6.25 -13.34 26.86
CA ASP A 196 -7.50 -13.19 27.62
C ASP A 196 -7.32 -13.47 29.12
N THR A 197 -8.37 -13.27 29.91
CA THR A 197 -8.34 -13.47 31.38
C THR A 197 -8.18 -14.92 31.82
N SER A 198 -8.23 -15.89 30.89
CA SER A 198 -7.91 -17.30 31.16
C SER A 198 -6.44 -17.63 30.90
N GLY A 199 -5.67 -16.66 30.37
CA GLY A 199 -4.29 -16.86 29.92
C GLY A 199 -4.18 -17.37 28.49
N ALA A 200 -5.28 -17.47 27.73
CA ALA A 200 -5.23 -17.95 26.36
C ALA A 200 -4.77 -16.83 25.41
N SER A 201 -3.86 -17.16 24.49
CA SER A 201 -3.44 -16.24 23.44
C SER A 201 -4.48 -16.18 22.33
N VAL A 202 -4.91 -14.97 22.01
CA VAL A 202 -5.93 -14.67 21.03
C VAL A 202 -5.33 -13.77 19.95
N ARG A 203 -5.53 -14.14 18.67
CA ARG A 203 -5.10 -13.29 17.55
C ARG A 203 -6.08 -12.13 17.36
N GLY A 204 -5.58 -10.91 17.53
CA GLY A 204 -6.28 -9.68 17.18
C GLY A 204 -6.30 -9.44 15.67
N GLN A 205 -6.94 -8.35 15.25
CA GLN A 205 -6.89 -7.86 13.88
C GLN A 205 -5.91 -6.70 13.76
N VAL A 206 -5.32 -6.54 12.58
CA VAL A 206 -4.41 -5.43 12.26
C VAL A 206 -4.94 -4.73 11.03
N GLN A 207 -5.04 -3.41 11.08
CA GLN A 207 -5.41 -2.57 9.96
C GLN A 207 -4.39 -1.45 9.78
N PHE A 208 -3.69 -1.47 8.66
CA PHE A 208 -2.86 -0.34 8.26
C PHE A 208 -3.68 0.68 7.46
N THR A 209 -3.65 1.95 7.87
CA THR A 209 -4.27 3.10 7.20
C THR A 209 -3.20 4.02 6.60
N GLY A 210 -3.60 5.13 5.98
CA GLY A 210 -2.67 6.03 5.30
C GLY A 210 -2.16 5.50 3.96
N SER A 211 -1.24 6.24 3.35
CA SER A 211 -0.78 5.99 1.98
C SER A 211 0.15 4.78 1.93
N LYS A 212 -0.23 3.74 1.18
CA LYS A 212 0.63 2.57 0.98
C LYS A 212 1.71 2.88 -0.07
N THR A 213 2.96 2.91 0.36
CA THR A 213 4.12 2.89 -0.53
C THR A 213 4.71 1.50 -0.56
N TRP A 214 4.86 0.94 -1.76
CA TRP A 214 5.54 -0.34 -1.92
C TRP A 214 7.05 -0.09 -1.96
N ASN A 215 7.83 -0.84 -1.18
CA ASN A 215 9.28 -0.79 -1.30
C ASN A 215 9.75 -1.53 -2.57
N ASN A 216 9.25 -1.16 -3.76
CA ASN A 216 9.43 -1.89 -5.01
C ASN A 216 9.27 -0.94 -6.23
N VAL A 217 9.54 -1.45 -7.44
CA VAL A 217 9.07 -0.84 -8.68
C VAL A 217 7.63 -1.32 -8.93
N VAL A 218 6.74 -0.36 -9.11
CA VAL A 218 5.29 -0.57 -9.15
C VAL A 218 4.74 -0.10 -10.47
N VAL A 219 3.93 -0.93 -11.12
CA VAL A 219 3.06 -0.49 -12.21
C VAL A 219 1.71 -0.14 -11.59
N VAL A 220 1.35 1.14 -11.61
CA VAL A 220 0.04 1.63 -11.16
C VAL A 220 -0.83 1.85 -12.38
N ILE A 221 -2.05 1.34 -12.33
CA ILE A 221 -3.00 1.35 -13.44
C ILE A 221 -4.31 1.96 -12.94
N ASP A 222 -4.79 3.01 -13.60
CA ASP A 222 -6.15 3.46 -13.39
C ASP A 222 -7.10 2.51 -14.14
N PRO A 223 -7.92 1.71 -13.42
CA PRO A 223 -8.80 0.74 -14.04
C PRO A 223 -9.96 1.38 -14.81
N ASN A 224 -10.22 2.68 -14.63
CA ASN A 224 -11.31 3.40 -15.28
C ASN A 224 -10.90 3.99 -16.62
N THR A 225 -9.64 4.41 -16.75
CA THR A 225 -9.09 5.01 -17.98
C THR A 225 -8.19 4.06 -18.75
N GLY A 226 -7.60 3.07 -18.08
CA GLY A 226 -6.61 2.16 -18.65
C GLY A 226 -5.19 2.74 -18.71
N GLN A 227 -5.00 3.98 -18.25
CA GLN A 227 -3.68 4.61 -18.14
C GLN A 227 -2.84 3.89 -17.09
N ALA A 228 -1.54 3.76 -17.35
CA ALA A 228 -0.59 3.16 -16.43
C ALA A 228 0.71 3.94 -16.36
N VAL A 229 1.34 3.87 -15.19
CA VAL A 229 2.70 4.38 -14.98
C VAL A 229 3.54 3.34 -14.26
N MET A 230 4.83 3.32 -14.54
CA MET A 230 5.83 2.62 -13.74
C MET A 230 6.45 3.63 -12.76
N GLN A 231 6.47 3.32 -11.48
CA GLN A 231 7.07 4.16 -10.47
C GLN A 231 8.02 3.36 -9.59
N ASN A 232 9.20 3.92 -9.31
CA ASN A 232 10.03 3.42 -8.21
C ASN A 232 9.47 3.95 -6.88
N GLN A 233 8.74 3.11 -6.14
CA GLN A 233 8.17 3.50 -4.84
C GLN A 233 9.06 3.17 -3.64
N SER A 234 10.23 2.56 -3.89
CA SER A 234 11.25 2.37 -2.86
C SER A 234 11.87 3.70 -2.43
N THR A 235 12.53 3.69 -1.28
CA THR A 235 13.22 4.88 -0.74
C THR A 235 14.57 5.16 -1.40
N HIS A 236 15.02 4.32 -2.34
CA HIS A 236 16.34 4.41 -2.97
C HIS A 236 16.22 4.31 -4.49
N ALA A 237 17.30 4.65 -5.20
CA ALA A 237 17.34 4.46 -6.64
C ALA A 237 17.39 2.96 -6.99
N VAL A 238 16.67 2.56 -8.04
CA VAL A 238 16.64 1.20 -8.56
C VAL A 238 17.14 1.21 -9.99
N THR A 239 18.21 0.48 -10.27
CA THR A 239 18.77 0.36 -11.61
C THR A 239 18.25 -0.90 -12.29
N ILE A 240 17.62 -0.72 -13.46
CA ILE A 240 17.01 -1.77 -14.26
C ILE A 240 17.62 -1.82 -15.66
N ASP A 241 17.62 -3.00 -16.26
CA ASP A 241 18.04 -3.24 -17.65
C ASP A 241 17.00 -4.03 -18.46
N GLY A 242 15.84 -4.34 -17.88
CA GLY A 242 14.74 -5.02 -18.56
C GLY A 242 13.44 -5.01 -17.76
N TYR A 243 12.30 -5.15 -18.43
CA TYR A 243 11.04 -5.43 -17.76
C TYR A 243 10.03 -6.17 -18.66
N THR A 244 9.08 -6.84 -18.01
CA THR A 244 7.96 -7.52 -18.66
C THR A 244 6.67 -7.30 -17.86
N LEU A 245 5.57 -7.12 -18.58
CA LEU A 245 4.23 -7.06 -18.05
C LEU A 245 3.40 -8.14 -18.76
N THR A 246 2.73 -9.01 -18.02
CA THR A 246 1.97 -10.14 -18.60
C THR A 246 0.52 -10.15 -18.13
N SER A 247 -0.40 -10.58 -18.99
CA SER A 247 -1.82 -10.83 -18.70
C SER A 247 -2.21 -12.23 -19.11
N ALA A 248 -2.78 -13.02 -18.20
CA ALA A 248 -3.33 -14.32 -18.55
C ALA A 248 -4.66 -14.19 -19.33
N GLY A 249 -5.45 -13.16 -19.03
CA GLY A 249 -6.74 -12.84 -19.63
C GLY A 249 -6.66 -12.01 -20.90
N GLY A 250 -5.47 -11.57 -21.32
CA GLY A 250 -5.30 -10.79 -22.54
C GLY A 250 -5.75 -9.32 -22.40
N SER A 251 -5.58 -8.71 -21.23
CA SER A 251 -6.10 -7.37 -20.91
C SER A 251 -5.21 -6.21 -21.36
N ILE A 252 -4.12 -6.45 -22.09
CA ILE A 252 -3.18 -5.41 -22.51
C ILE A 252 -3.61 -4.77 -23.84
N THR A 253 -3.49 -3.44 -23.93
CA THR A 253 -3.74 -2.65 -25.15
C THR A 253 -2.42 -2.10 -25.72
N PRO A 254 -1.67 -2.90 -26.51
CA PRO A 254 -0.30 -2.56 -26.92
C PRO A 254 -0.19 -1.32 -27.83
N ALA A 255 -1.26 -0.95 -28.54
CA ALA A 255 -1.24 0.17 -29.49
C ALA A 255 -1.06 1.56 -28.85
N SER A 256 -1.26 1.67 -27.53
CA SER A 256 -1.12 2.91 -26.76
C SER A 256 -0.03 2.80 -25.68
N TRP A 257 0.86 1.82 -25.83
CA TRP A 257 2.02 1.67 -24.97
C TRP A 257 3.06 2.74 -25.32
N SER A 258 3.39 3.58 -24.33
CA SER A 258 4.51 4.51 -24.38
C SER A 258 5.74 3.80 -23.83
N SER A 259 6.50 3.12 -24.70
CA SER A 259 7.69 2.35 -24.29
C SER A 259 8.86 3.27 -23.90
N LEU A 260 9.82 2.77 -23.12
CA LEU A 260 11.07 3.48 -22.81
C LEU A 260 11.90 3.71 -24.08
N GLN A 261 11.82 2.78 -25.04
CA GLN A 261 12.38 2.94 -26.37
C GLN A 261 11.79 4.17 -27.08
N ASP A 262 10.46 4.31 -27.12
CA ASP A 262 9.77 5.43 -27.77
C ASP A 262 10.02 6.77 -27.07
N GLN A 263 10.19 6.74 -25.74
CA GLN A 263 10.53 7.91 -24.93
C GLN A 263 11.99 8.34 -25.05
N GLY A 264 12.85 7.57 -25.72
CA GLY A 264 14.28 7.85 -25.82
C GLY A 264 14.97 7.90 -24.45
N THR A 265 14.53 7.06 -23.50
CA THR A 265 15.01 7.09 -22.12
C THR A 265 16.53 6.91 -22.04
N SER A 266 17.17 7.69 -21.17
CA SER A 266 18.61 7.64 -20.94
C SER A 266 19.07 6.29 -20.37
N GLY A 267 20.31 5.92 -20.65
CA GLY A 267 20.93 4.71 -20.11
C GLY A 267 21.27 3.63 -21.14
N GLY A 268 20.75 3.69 -22.36
CA GLY A 268 21.06 2.70 -23.39
C GLY A 268 19.99 2.57 -24.47
N ALA A 269 20.20 1.64 -25.41
CA ALA A 269 19.25 1.33 -26.47
C ALA A 269 18.23 0.29 -25.97
N TRP A 270 17.17 0.78 -25.32
CA TRP A 270 15.97 -0.01 -25.02
C TRP A 270 15.41 -0.62 -26.31
N PHE A 271 14.92 -1.86 -26.22
CA PHE A 271 14.27 -2.56 -27.32
C PHE A 271 13.03 -3.29 -26.86
N GLU A 272 11.92 -3.05 -27.56
CA GLU A 272 10.67 -3.77 -27.39
C GLU A 272 10.82 -5.24 -27.80
N THR A 273 10.46 -6.14 -26.89
CA THR A 273 10.55 -7.59 -27.10
C THR A 273 9.24 -8.14 -27.68
N LEU A 274 8.28 -8.48 -26.81
CA LEU A 274 6.93 -8.86 -27.19
C LEU A 274 5.97 -7.71 -26.87
N SER A 275 5.07 -7.42 -27.81
CA SER A 275 4.01 -6.43 -27.66
C SER A 275 2.72 -7.00 -28.24
N ASN A 276 1.85 -7.51 -27.37
CA ASN A 276 0.54 -8.07 -27.72
C ASN A 276 -0.41 -7.99 -26.50
N SER A 277 -1.64 -8.49 -26.64
CA SER A 277 -2.66 -8.46 -25.57
C SER A 277 -2.28 -9.21 -24.30
N ASN A 278 -1.31 -10.12 -24.36
CA ASN A 278 -0.88 -10.93 -23.23
C ASN A 278 0.46 -10.51 -22.66
N GLN A 279 1.24 -9.69 -23.37
CA GLN A 279 2.57 -9.29 -22.91
C GLN A 279 3.06 -7.99 -23.52
N LEU A 280 3.64 -7.14 -22.68
CA LEU A 280 4.60 -6.09 -23.04
C LEU A 280 5.95 -6.45 -22.43
N GLY A 281 7.04 -5.99 -23.05
CA GLY A 281 8.34 -6.04 -22.38
C GLY A 281 9.43 -5.36 -23.17
N GLU A 282 10.40 -4.81 -22.45
CA GLU A 282 11.58 -4.19 -23.02
C GLU A 282 12.85 -4.74 -22.38
N LEU A 283 13.93 -4.72 -23.14
CA LEU A 283 15.26 -5.10 -22.67
C LEU A 283 16.28 -4.11 -23.21
N GLN A 284 17.22 -3.67 -22.37
CA GLN A 284 18.38 -2.92 -22.83
C GLN A 284 19.44 -3.88 -23.37
N ARG A 285 19.91 -3.60 -24.59
CA ARG A 285 21.02 -4.37 -25.18
C ARG A 285 22.39 -3.98 -24.65
N SER A 286 22.49 -2.79 -24.06
CA SER A 286 23.71 -2.24 -23.48
C SER A 286 23.35 -1.09 -22.56
N GLY A 287 24.08 -0.94 -21.45
CA GLY A 287 23.82 0.09 -20.45
C GLY A 287 22.65 -0.27 -19.54
N THR A 288 22.22 0.70 -18.74
CA THR A 288 21.26 0.54 -17.63
C THR A 288 20.46 1.82 -17.46
N THR A 289 19.19 1.73 -17.02
CA THR A 289 18.42 2.90 -16.59
C THR A 289 18.23 2.88 -15.08
N THR A 290 18.64 3.97 -14.42
CA THR A 290 18.38 4.17 -12.99
C THR A 290 17.09 4.94 -12.79
N LEU A 291 16.13 4.33 -12.12
CA LEU A 291 14.91 4.98 -11.63
C LEU A 291 15.21 5.58 -10.26
N ALA A 292 15.23 6.91 -10.14
CA ALA A 292 15.33 7.57 -8.85
C ALA A 292 14.12 7.22 -7.96
N SER A 293 14.27 7.36 -6.65
CA SER A 293 13.12 7.24 -5.73
C SER A 293 11.99 8.17 -6.17
N LYS A 294 10.75 7.67 -6.16
CA LYS A 294 9.52 8.32 -6.63
C LYS A 294 9.47 8.67 -8.13
N GLN A 295 10.51 8.38 -8.92
CA GLN A 295 10.50 8.62 -10.35
C GLN A 295 9.34 7.87 -11.01
N ILE A 296 8.54 8.59 -11.79
CA ILE A 296 7.41 8.08 -12.56
C ILE A 296 7.81 8.04 -14.02
N VAL A 297 7.47 6.94 -14.68
CA VAL A 297 7.59 6.71 -16.12
C VAL A 297 6.17 6.44 -16.62
N ASP A 298 5.69 7.29 -17.53
CA ASP A 298 4.40 7.05 -18.19
C ASP A 298 4.52 5.81 -19.10
N MET A 299 3.59 4.87 -18.97
CA MET A 299 3.50 3.70 -19.85
C MET A 299 2.39 3.85 -20.87
N GLY A 300 1.60 4.93 -20.82
CA GLY A 300 0.45 5.15 -21.69
C GLY A 300 -0.78 4.34 -21.28
N THR A 301 -1.73 4.19 -22.19
CA THR A 301 -3.00 3.48 -21.95
C THR A 301 -2.85 2.00 -22.32
N ILE A 302 -2.23 1.23 -21.43
CA ILE A 302 -1.87 -0.17 -21.69
C ILE A 302 -2.88 -1.19 -21.16
N PHE A 303 -3.93 -0.77 -20.46
CA PHE A 303 -4.92 -1.67 -19.87
C PHE A 303 -6.31 -1.50 -20.50
N SER A 304 -6.91 -2.61 -20.90
CA SER A 304 -8.32 -2.66 -21.28
C SER A 304 -9.19 -2.56 -20.01
N THR A 305 -10.01 -1.52 -19.90
CA THR A 305 -10.90 -1.30 -18.74
C THR A 305 -11.98 -2.39 -18.59
N ALA A 306 -12.27 -3.14 -19.66
CA ALA A 306 -13.11 -4.32 -19.64
C ALA A 306 -12.34 -5.63 -19.34
N GLY A 307 -11.01 -5.56 -19.28
CA GLY A 307 -10.12 -6.69 -19.07
C GLY A 307 -10.05 -7.16 -17.61
N ALA A 308 -9.54 -8.37 -17.42
CA ALA A 308 -9.29 -8.91 -16.09
C ALA A 308 -8.16 -8.12 -15.40
N LYS A 309 -8.31 -7.83 -14.10
CA LYS A 309 -7.26 -7.23 -13.27
C LYS A 309 -6.20 -8.27 -12.89
N ASP A 310 -5.46 -8.76 -13.86
CA ASP A 310 -4.57 -9.92 -13.73
C ASP A 310 -3.13 -9.67 -14.18
N LEU A 311 -2.75 -8.41 -14.36
CA LEU A 311 -1.40 -8.08 -14.81
C LEU A 311 -0.35 -8.49 -13.77
N LYS A 312 0.76 -9.01 -14.26
CA LYS A 312 1.96 -9.32 -13.47
C LYS A 312 3.16 -8.60 -14.05
N PHE A 313 3.92 -7.97 -13.17
CA PHE A 313 5.08 -7.17 -13.53
C PHE A 313 6.37 -7.80 -13.00
N GLN A 314 7.36 -7.93 -13.86
CA GLN A 314 8.72 -8.34 -13.51
C GLN A 314 9.72 -7.39 -14.16
N PHE A 315 10.82 -7.11 -13.49
CA PHE A 315 11.91 -6.31 -14.02
C PHE A 315 13.26 -6.98 -13.74
N LEU A 316 14.26 -6.70 -14.55
CA LEU A 316 15.62 -7.16 -14.34
C LEU A 316 16.38 -6.04 -13.64
N LEU A 317 17.05 -6.40 -12.54
CA LEU A 317 18.02 -5.53 -11.90
C LEU A 317 19.32 -5.58 -12.72
N ASP A 318 20.05 -4.47 -12.76
CA ASP A 318 21.34 -4.39 -13.46
C ASP A 318 22.24 -5.60 -13.17
N GLY A 319 22.70 -6.24 -14.25
CA GLY A 319 23.65 -7.35 -14.19
C GLY A 319 23.03 -8.67 -13.74
N THR A 320 21.70 -8.75 -13.64
CA THR A 320 20.98 -9.97 -13.26
C THR A 320 20.25 -10.60 -14.45
N ALA A 321 20.24 -11.94 -14.50
CA ALA A 321 19.51 -12.69 -15.53
C ALA A 321 18.14 -13.20 -15.05
N VAL A 322 17.82 -12.98 -13.77
CA VAL A 322 16.59 -13.46 -13.13
C VAL A 322 15.69 -12.28 -12.84
N GLY A 323 14.44 -12.35 -13.33
CA GLY A 323 13.43 -11.33 -13.08
C GLY A 323 13.15 -11.15 -11.59
N PHE A 324 13.24 -9.91 -11.14
CA PHE A 324 12.71 -9.46 -9.87
C PHE A 324 11.21 -9.22 -10.00
N ASN A 325 10.43 -9.65 -9.00
CA ASN A 325 8.98 -9.45 -9.01
C ASN A 325 8.67 -8.01 -8.57
N GLY A 326 8.09 -7.24 -9.49
CA GLY A 326 7.51 -5.94 -9.15
C GLY A 326 6.08 -6.08 -8.64
N VAL A 327 5.44 -4.94 -8.40
CA VAL A 327 4.05 -4.88 -7.93
C VAL A 327 3.16 -4.29 -9.02
N VAL A 328 1.93 -4.79 -9.13
CA VAL A 328 0.87 -4.15 -9.92
C VAL A 328 -0.22 -3.67 -8.97
N VAL A 329 -0.58 -2.40 -9.10
CA VAL A 329 -1.67 -1.76 -8.33
C VAL A 329 -2.72 -1.25 -9.31
N TYR A 330 -3.99 -1.53 -9.03
CA TYR A 330 -5.12 -0.93 -9.75
C TYR A 330 -5.74 0.14 -8.85
N GLY A 331 -5.63 1.41 -9.23
CA GLY A 331 -6.11 2.54 -8.45
C GLY A 331 -5.69 3.87 -9.06
N ASP A 332 -5.80 4.93 -8.29
CA ASP A 332 -5.42 6.28 -8.72
C ASP A 332 -3.92 6.32 -9.06
N LEU A 333 -3.59 6.96 -10.17
CA LEU A 333 -2.20 7.09 -10.60
C LEU A 333 -1.45 8.00 -9.63
N PRO A 334 -0.19 7.68 -9.29
CA PRO A 334 0.65 8.61 -8.58
C PRO A 334 0.89 9.84 -9.45
N SER A 335 0.72 11.02 -8.88
CA SER A 335 1.17 12.27 -9.48
C SER A 335 2.67 12.43 -9.24
N ALA A 336 3.39 13.00 -10.21
CA ALA A 336 4.73 13.49 -9.91
C ALA A 336 4.57 14.59 -8.87
N SER A 337 5.25 14.47 -7.73
CA SER A 337 5.37 15.56 -6.76
C SER A 337 5.95 16.76 -7.49
N LEU A 338 5.10 17.72 -7.82
CA LEU A 338 5.54 19.02 -8.29
C LEU A 338 5.93 19.82 -7.05
N ALA A 339 7.07 20.49 -7.10
CA ALA A 339 7.40 21.43 -6.05
C ALA A 339 6.28 22.47 -5.97
N GLY A 340 5.63 22.60 -4.80
CA GLY A 340 4.47 23.48 -4.63
C GLY A 340 3.09 22.84 -4.83
N ASP A 341 2.99 21.57 -5.24
CA ASP A 341 1.73 20.81 -5.26
C ASP A 341 1.49 20.22 -3.87
N TYR A 342 0.97 21.06 -2.98
CA TYR A 342 0.77 20.74 -1.57
C TYR A 342 -0.49 19.92 -1.30
N ASN A 343 -1.45 19.90 -2.23
CA ASN A 343 -2.60 19.00 -2.13
C ASN A 343 -2.40 17.66 -2.87
N GLY A 344 -1.30 17.52 -3.62
CA GLY A 344 -0.89 16.30 -4.31
C GLY A 344 -1.73 15.96 -5.55
N ASN A 345 -2.52 16.90 -6.08
CA ASN A 345 -3.44 16.63 -7.19
C ASN A 345 -2.73 16.61 -8.57
N GLY A 346 -1.42 16.79 -8.60
CA GLY A 346 -0.60 16.81 -9.81
C GLY A 346 -0.61 18.15 -10.54
N SER A 347 -1.12 19.21 -9.94
CA SER A 347 -1.11 20.58 -10.47
C SER A 347 -0.73 21.56 -9.37
N VAL A 348 0.14 22.52 -9.67
CA VAL A 348 0.48 23.61 -8.73
C VAL A 348 -0.44 24.79 -9.02
N ASP A 349 -1.52 24.94 -8.26
CA ASP A 349 -2.54 25.96 -8.50
C ASP A 349 -3.00 26.69 -7.22
N ALA A 350 -4.13 27.40 -7.30
CA ALA A 350 -4.64 28.19 -6.18
C ALA A 350 -5.15 27.34 -5.00
N ALA A 351 -5.43 26.05 -5.21
CA ALA A 351 -5.79 25.13 -4.14
C ALA A 351 -4.57 24.81 -3.26
N ASP A 352 -3.37 24.69 -3.82
CA ASP A 352 -2.14 24.49 -3.03
C ASP A 352 -1.82 25.69 -2.14
N TYR A 353 -2.10 26.90 -2.64
CA TYR A 353 -1.99 28.11 -1.82
C TYR A 353 -2.86 28.03 -0.56
N THR A 354 -4.04 27.42 -0.64
CA THR A 354 -4.90 27.24 0.54
C THR A 354 -4.29 26.27 1.54
N VAL A 355 -3.67 25.17 1.08
CA VAL A 355 -2.94 24.23 1.96
C VAL A 355 -1.77 24.91 2.65
N TRP A 356 -0.96 25.68 1.93
CA TRP A 356 0.12 26.47 2.54
C TRP A 356 -0.39 27.47 3.56
N LYS A 357 -1.44 28.22 3.20
CA LYS A 357 -1.98 29.27 4.06
C LYS A 357 -2.58 28.71 5.35
N ASP A 358 -3.28 27.59 5.27
CA ASP A 358 -3.90 26.93 6.43
C ASP A 358 -2.85 26.35 7.38
N ASN A 359 -1.68 25.99 6.86
CA ASN A 359 -0.57 25.43 7.63
C ASN A 359 0.56 26.44 7.95
N PHE A 360 0.44 27.72 7.58
CA PHE A 360 1.51 28.70 7.77
C PHE A 360 1.94 28.85 9.24
N GLY A 361 3.23 28.65 9.51
CA GLY A 361 3.83 28.66 10.84
C GLY A 361 3.74 27.32 11.60
N SER A 362 3.18 26.29 10.99
CA SER A 362 3.06 24.95 11.58
C SER A 362 4.39 24.20 11.59
N THR A 363 4.67 23.53 12.70
CA THR A 363 5.82 22.60 12.86
C THR A 363 5.37 21.14 13.00
N SER A 364 4.07 20.87 12.92
CA SER A 364 3.47 19.54 13.11
C SER A 364 2.58 19.11 11.95
N ALA A 365 1.95 20.05 11.24
CA ALA A 365 1.25 19.83 9.99
C ALA A 365 2.12 20.38 8.85
N LEU A 366 2.88 19.49 8.23
CA LEU A 366 3.96 19.80 7.29
C LEU A 366 3.56 19.53 5.82
N ASP A 367 2.26 19.46 5.54
CA ASP A 367 1.73 19.17 4.19
C ASP A 367 2.21 20.19 3.14
N ALA A 368 2.55 21.41 3.59
CA ALA A 368 3.09 22.48 2.75
C ALA A 368 4.56 22.84 3.05
N ASP A 369 5.32 21.97 3.71
CA ASP A 369 6.77 22.15 3.92
C ASP A 369 7.53 21.73 2.65
N GLY A 370 7.46 22.59 1.63
CA GLY A 370 8.03 22.32 0.31
C GLY A 370 9.56 22.28 0.29
N ASN A 371 10.23 22.88 1.27
CA ASN A 371 11.68 22.84 1.39
C ASN A 371 12.19 21.77 2.38
N GLY A 372 11.30 21.15 3.16
CA GLY A 372 11.60 20.05 4.08
C GLY A 372 12.38 20.46 5.32
N ASN A 373 12.29 21.72 5.78
CA ASN A 373 13.02 22.20 6.95
C ASN A 373 12.31 21.90 8.29
N GLY A 374 11.13 21.28 8.25
CA GLY A 374 10.30 20.98 9.41
C GLY A 374 9.40 22.14 9.86
N THR A 375 9.18 23.16 9.02
CA THR A 375 8.32 24.31 9.31
C THR A 375 7.71 24.86 8.02
N VAL A 376 6.38 24.99 7.97
CA VAL A 376 5.70 25.63 6.83
C VAL A 376 5.85 27.16 6.95
N ASP A 377 6.65 27.79 6.09
CA ASP A 377 6.96 29.22 6.18
C ASP A 377 6.95 29.96 4.82
N ALA A 378 7.54 31.16 4.78
CA ALA A 378 7.57 32.00 3.58
C ALA A 378 8.48 31.45 2.47
N ALA A 379 9.44 30.58 2.78
CA ALA A 379 10.25 29.90 1.78
C ALA A 379 9.40 28.89 1.00
N ASP A 380 8.46 28.22 1.65
CA ASP A 380 7.53 27.30 1.00
C ASP A 380 6.56 28.02 0.07
N TYR A 381 6.04 29.17 0.49
CA TYR A 381 5.28 30.05 -0.41
C TYR A 381 6.04 30.39 -1.70
N THR A 382 7.36 30.61 -1.59
CA THR A 382 8.21 30.92 -2.74
C THR A 382 8.29 29.71 -3.67
N ILE A 383 8.40 28.50 -3.13
CA ILE A 383 8.37 27.26 -3.91
C ILE A 383 7.05 27.13 -4.67
N TRP A 384 5.90 27.29 -4.00
CA TRP A 384 4.60 27.27 -4.68
C TRP A 384 4.53 28.33 -5.79
N LYS A 385 4.92 29.57 -5.49
CA LYS A 385 4.85 30.69 -6.43
C LYS A 385 5.71 30.45 -7.66
N ASP A 386 6.92 29.91 -7.49
CA ASP A 386 7.87 29.67 -8.57
C ASP A 386 7.43 28.52 -9.49
N ASN A 387 6.53 27.65 -9.00
CA ASN A 387 6.02 26.50 -9.73
C ASN A 387 4.54 26.65 -10.16
N PHE A 388 3.89 27.77 -9.85
CA PHE A 388 2.48 27.99 -10.14
C PHE A 388 2.18 27.81 -11.64
N GLY A 389 1.19 26.96 -11.93
CA GLY A 389 0.77 26.58 -13.29
C GLY A 389 1.47 25.34 -13.84
N ASN A 390 2.41 24.73 -13.11
CA ASN A 390 2.97 23.44 -13.48
C ASN A 390 1.92 22.33 -13.32
N ILE A 391 1.88 21.40 -14.27
CA ILE A 391 0.99 20.22 -14.26
C ILE A 391 1.82 18.99 -14.60
N ALA A 392 1.68 17.93 -13.80
CA ALA A 392 2.40 16.68 -13.97
C ALA A 392 1.95 16.01 -15.28
N GLY A 393 2.91 15.60 -16.12
CA GLY A 393 2.63 14.95 -17.41
C GLY A 393 2.38 15.90 -18.59
N ALA A 394 2.41 17.22 -18.39
CA ALA A 394 2.51 18.14 -19.51
C ALA A 394 3.93 18.08 -20.07
N ALA A 395 4.13 17.32 -21.16
CA ALA A 395 5.35 17.41 -21.94
C ALA A 395 5.59 18.88 -22.29
N ALA A 396 6.66 19.47 -21.77
CA ALA A 396 7.15 20.74 -22.24
C ALA A 396 7.52 20.52 -23.71
N ASN A 397 6.59 20.85 -24.61
CA ASN A 397 6.89 21.07 -26.01
C ASN A 397 7.81 22.30 -26.06
N VAL A 398 9.09 22.09 -25.76
CA VAL A 398 10.15 23.02 -26.15
C VAL A 398 10.31 22.80 -27.65
N ALA A 399 9.33 23.25 -28.42
CA ALA A 399 9.55 23.53 -29.82
C ALA A 399 10.73 24.51 -29.83
N SER A 400 11.88 24.06 -30.32
CA SER A 400 13.00 24.93 -30.60
C SER A 400 12.47 26.03 -31.51
N VAL A 401 12.24 27.21 -30.93
CA VAL A 401 11.81 28.38 -31.68
C VAL A 401 12.91 28.61 -32.70
N PRO A 402 12.66 28.47 -34.01
CA PRO A 402 13.67 28.77 -35.01
C PRO A 402 14.05 30.23 -34.80
N GLU A 403 15.33 30.51 -34.53
CA GLU A 403 15.79 31.88 -34.38
C GLU A 403 15.33 32.67 -35.61
N PRO A 404 14.70 33.86 -35.42
CA PRO A 404 14.30 34.68 -36.54
C PRO A 404 15.52 34.88 -37.43
N SER A 405 15.34 34.77 -38.74
CA SER A 405 16.35 34.97 -39.77
C SER A 405 16.85 36.42 -39.87
N SER A 406 17.09 37.07 -38.73
CA SER A 406 17.65 38.40 -38.53
C SER A 406 19.02 38.54 -39.20
N ILE A 407 19.81 37.46 -39.22
CA ILE A 407 21.09 37.41 -39.97
C ILE A 407 20.83 37.48 -41.48
N ALA A 408 19.79 36.82 -42.00
CA ALA A 408 19.46 36.88 -43.42
C ALA A 408 18.99 38.29 -43.83
N ILE A 409 18.22 38.98 -42.98
CA ILE A 409 17.78 40.36 -43.22
C ILE A 409 18.95 41.35 -43.11
N ALA A 410 19.86 41.15 -42.14
CA ALA A 410 21.07 41.98 -42.02
C ALA A 410 22.02 41.82 -43.23
N LEU A 411 22.19 40.59 -43.72
CA LEU A 411 23.00 40.32 -44.92
C LEU A 411 22.37 40.86 -46.21
N LEU A 412 21.04 40.78 -46.35
CA LEU A 412 20.31 41.39 -47.46
C LEU A 412 20.40 42.92 -47.45
N SER A 413 20.36 43.54 -46.26
CA SER A 413 20.50 45.00 -46.09
C SER A 413 21.89 45.49 -46.49
N LEU A 414 22.94 44.73 -46.17
CA LEU A 414 24.32 45.05 -46.56
C LEU A 414 24.54 44.88 -48.08
N LEU A 415 23.92 43.89 -48.71
CA LEU A 415 24.02 43.66 -50.15
C LEU A 415 23.29 44.75 -50.98
N PHE A 416 22.13 45.22 -50.53
CA PHE A 416 21.43 46.35 -51.15
C PHE A 416 22.13 47.69 -50.90
N GLY A 417 22.70 47.90 -49.71
CA GLY A 417 23.50 49.09 -49.40
C GLY A 417 24.77 49.19 -50.25
N TYR A 418 25.40 48.07 -50.58
CA TYR A 418 26.61 48.05 -51.42
C TYR A 418 26.32 48.37 -52.90
N ARG A 419 25.21 47.86 -53.46
CA ARG A 419 24.83 48.13 -54.86
C ARG A 419 24.45 49.60 -55.11
N LEU A 420 23.78 50.25 -54.16
CA LEU A 420 23.41 51.67 -54.28
C LEU A 420 24.62 52.62 -54.19
N ARG A 421 25.73 52.18 -53.57
CA ARG A 421 26.96 52.97 -53.44
C ARG A 421 27.86 52.90 -54.68
N CYS A 422 27.79 51.80 -55.44
CA CYS A 422 28.51 51.64 -56.71
C CYS A 422 27.83 52.35 -57.91
N GLN A 423 26.54 52.70 -57.83
CA GLN A 423 25.83 53.43 -58.89
C GLN A 423 25.91 54.97 -58.77
N ARG A 424 26.58 55.50 -57.74
CA ARG A 424 26.75 56.95 -57.48
C ARG A 424 28.19 57.44 -57.66
N ARG A 425 29.05 56.71 -58.38
CA ARG A 425 30.40 57.15 -58.74
C ARG A 425 30.55 57.33 -60.24
#